data_AF-A0A0Q6BJS4-F1
#
_entry.id   AF-A0A0Q6BJS4-F1
#
_cell.length_a   1.000
_cell.length_b   1.000
_cell.length_c   1.000
_cell.angle_alpha   90.00
_cell.angle_beta   90.00
_cell.angle_gamma   90.00
#
_symmetry.space_group_name_H-M   'P 1'
#
loop_
_entity.id
_entity.type
_entity.pdbx_description
1 polymer ?
#
loop_
_entity_poly.entity_id
_entity_poly.type
_entity_poly.pdbx_seq_one_letter_code
_entity_poly.pdbx_strand_id
1 'polypeptide(L)'
;MTDPLLERIERYMARSPVSESSRLTAWARTLALGELVRVLRTNEPTDVGVQTLESQLRLAATITRDSGGDLEVAASHHDRLAADLTAVQPDADQYSPVRNAARAHRMAAAICRGDHSDLRRFASHPRHGTDYTAALRLPSTD
;
A
#
# COMPACT_ATOMS: atom_id res chain seq x y z
N MET A 1 -2.77 -14.65 22.58
CA MET A 1 -3.58 -14.76 21.35
C MET A 1 -2.81 -14.00 20.29
N THR A 2 -2.34 -14.67 19.23
CA THR A 2 -1.49 -14.05 18.20
C THR A 2 -2.33 -13.14 17.31
N ASP A 3 -1.79 -11.98 16.93
CA ASP A 3 -2.47 -11.04 16.03
C ASP A 3 -2.54 -11.61 14.60
N PRO A 4 -3.73 -11.91 14.06
CA PRO A 4 -3.86 -12.50 12.72
C PRO A 4 -3.39 -11.58 11.59
N LEU A 5 -3.35 -10.26 11.80
CA LEU A 5 -2.79 -9.31 10.83
C LEU A 5 -1.28 -9.41 10.79
N LEU A 6 -0.63 -9.47 11.96
CA LEU A 6 0.81 -9.67 12.08
C LEU A 6 1.24 -10.94 11.33
N GLU A 7 0.57 -12.07 11.56
CA GLU A 7 0.87 -13.33 10.87
C GLU A 7 0.69 -13.26 9.35
N ARG A 8 -0.24 -12.44 8.85
CA ARG A 8 -0.39 -12.22 7.39
C ARG A 8 0.78 -11.43 6.83
N ILE A 9 1.13 -10.32 7.48
CA ILE A 9 2.24 -9.45 7.06
C ILE A 9 3.55 -10.23 7.06
N GLU A 10 3.83 -10.98 8.13
CA GLU A 10 5.03 -11.82 8.23
C GLU A 10 5.09 -12.87 7.12
N ARG A 11 3.96 -13.48 6.75
CA ARG A 11 3.92 -14.45 5.63
C ARG A 11 4.22 -13.82 4.28
N TYR A 12 3.78 -12.58 4.01
CA TYR A 12 4.14 -11.88 2.77
C TYR A 12 5.64 -11.58 2.73
N MET A 13 6.19 -11.11 3.84
CA MET A 13 7.60 -10.73 3.94
C MET A 13 8.54 -11.94 3.96
N ALA A 14 8.13 -13.06 4.55
CA ALA A 14 8.93 -14.30 4.57
C ALA A 14 9.19 -14.87 3.17
N ARG A 15 8.28 -14.61 2.22
CA ARG A 15 8.40 -15.06 0.82
C ARG A 15 9.17 -14.10 -0.07
N SER A 16 9.62 -12.97 0.48
CA SER A 16 10.24 -11.88 -0.26
C SER A 16 11.70 -11.68 0.17
N PRO A 17 12.62 -11.36 -0.76
CA PRO A 17 13.99 -11.03 -0.40
C PRO A 17 14.04 -9.79 0.52
N VAL A 18 15.08 -9.66 1.33
CA VAL A 18 15.36 -8.42 2.06
C VAL A 18 16.20 -7.51 1.17
N SER A 19 15.58 -6.93 0.14
CA SER A 19 16.23 -6.02 -0.79
C SER A 19 15.28 -4.89 -1.18
N GLU A 20 15.75 -3.65 -1.07
CA GLU A 20 14.99 -2.46 -1.48
C GLU A 20 14.81 -2.35 -3.00
N SER A 21 15.63 -3.05 -3.78
CA SER A 21 15.49 -3.14 -5.24
C SER A 21 14.57 -4.27 -5.69
N SER A 22 14.02 -5.06 -4.75
CA SER A 22 13.23 -6.24 -5.07
C SER A 22 11.75 -5.89 -5.28
N ARG A 23 11.25 -6.23 -6.47
CA ARG A 23 9.81 -6.17 -6.79
C ARG A 23 8.95 -7.00 -5.86
N LEU A 24 9.44 -8.15 -5.39
CA LEU A 24 8.70 -8.96 -4.42
C LEU A 24 8.58 -8.25 -3.07
N THR A 25 9.58 -7.47 -2.69
CA THR A 25 9.56 -6.71 -1.44
C THR A 25 8.59 -5.53 -1.54
N ALA A 26 8.62 -4.79 -2.66
CA ALA A 26 7.64 -3.74 -2.95
C ALA A 26 6.21 -4.29 -3.06
N TRP A 27 6.02 -5.44 -3.71
CA TRP A 27 4.75 -6.17 -3.75
C TRP A 27 4.23 -6.50 -2.34
N ALA A 28 5.06 -7.14 -1.52
CA ALA A 28 4.67 -7.57 -0.17
C ALA A 28 4.30 -6.37 0.72
N ARG A 29 5.07 -5.28 0.64
CA ARG A 29 4.81 -4.03 1.35
C ARG A 29 3.51 -3.35 0.89
N THR A 30 3.25 -3.31 -0.42
CA THR A 30 2.00 -2.76 -0.98
C THR A 30 0.79 -3.60 -0.58
N LEU A 31 0.93 -4.94 -0.57
CA LEU A 31 -0.14 -5.84 -0.14
C LEU A 31 -0.43 -5.70 1.36
N ALA A 32 0.61 -5.59 2.18
CA ALA A 32 0.48 -5.36 3.62
C ALA A 32 -0.18 -4.01 3.93
N LEU A 33 0.12 -2.96 3.15
CA LEU A 33 -0.55 -1.67 3.24
C LEU A 33 -2.07 -1.80 3.02
N GLY A 34 -2.50 -2.59 2.04
CA GLY A 34 -3.92 -2.89 1.82
C GLY A 34 -4.57 -3.56 3.04
N GLU A 35 -3.89 -4.51 3.67
CA GLU A 35 -4.36 -5.16 4.90
C GLU A 35 -4.43 -4.19 6.09
N LEU A 36 -3.48 -3.27 6.22
CA LEU A 36 -3.48 -2.22 7.26
C LEU A 36 -4.64 -1.25 7.06
N VAL A 37 -4.89 -0.80 5.81
CA VAL A 37 -6.04 0.03 5.46
C VAL A 37 -7.36 -0.68 5.80
N ARG A 38 -7.46 -1.99 5.51
CA ARG A 38 -8.65 -2.79 5.83
C ARG A 38 -8.97 -2.81 7.32
N VAL A 39 -7.98 -2.80 8.20
CA VAL A 39 -8.17 -2.79 9.66
C VAL A 39 -8.67 -1.43 10.17
N LEU A 40 -8.43 -0.35 9.42
CA LEU A 40 -8.94 0.98 9.79
C LEU A 40 -10.44 1.16 9.50
N ARG A 41 -11.07 0.22 8.79
CA ARG A 41 -12.51 0.24 8.48
C ARG A 41 -13.34 0.36 9.76
N THR A 42 -14.31 1.28 9.74
CA THR A 42 -15.19 1.57 10.90
C THR A 42 -16.55 0.87 10.81
N ASN A 43 -16.80 0.08 9.76
CA ASN A 43 -18.13 -0.45 9.37
C ASN A 43 -19.18 0.64 9.07
N GLU A 44 -18.79 1.89 8.85
CA GLU A 44 -19.72 2.98 8.49
C GLU A 44 -19.98 3.03 6.96
N PRO A 45 -21.15 3.53 6.51
CA PRO A 45 -21.47 3.67 5.08
C PRO A 45 -20.52 4.59 4.29
N THR A 46 -19.77 5.45 4.97
CA THR A 46 -18.74 6.34 4.42
C THR A 46 -17.44 5.61 4.03
N ASP A 47 -17.36 4.31 4.28
CA ASP A 47 -16.17 3.47 4.11
C ASP A 47 -15.94 3.04 2.64
N VAL A 48 -16.76 3.48 1.67
CA VAL A 48 -16.58 3.17 0.23
C VAL A 48 -15.23 3.69 -0.29
N GLY A 49 -14.79 4.86 0.17
CA GLY A 49 -13.46 5.39 -0.16
C GLY A 49 -12.33 4.52 0.36
N VAL A 50 -12.46 4.00 1.59
CA VAL A 50 -11.50 3.09 2.23
C VAL A 50 -11.51 1.72 1.57
N GLN A 51 -12.69 1.18 1.24
CA GLN A 51 -12.83 -0.07 0.48
C GLN A 51 -12.17 0.06 -0.90
N THR A 52 -12.34 1.21 -1.55
CA THR A 52 -11.68 1.49 -2.83
C THR A 52 -10.17 1.57 -2.66
N LEU A 53 -9.68 2.26 -1.63
CA LEU A 53 -8.24 2.31 -1.31
C LEU A 53 -7.67 0.91 -1.07
N GLU A 54 -8.31 0.08 -0.23
CA GLU A 54 -7.93 -1.32 0.01
C GLU A 54 -7.86 -2.13 -1.30
N SER A 55 -8.93 -2.08 -2.10
CA SER A 55 -9.04 -2.87 -3.32
C SER A 55 -8.00 -2.44 -4.36
N GLN A 56 -7.76 -1.14 -4.48
CA GLN A 56 -6.79 -0.58 -5.42
C GLN A 56 -5.35 -0.81 -4.96
N LEU A 57 -5.07 -0.88 -3.66
CA LEU A 57 -3.75 -1.31 -3.15
C LEU A 57 -3.47 -2.78 -3.47
N ARG A 58 -4.49 -3.66 -3.38
CA ARG A 58 -4.36 -5.05 -3.80
C ARG A 58 -4.08 -5.16 -5.31
N LEU A 59 -4.78 -4.37 -6.12
CA LEU A 59 -4.52 -4.31 -7.56
C LEU A 59 -3.12 -3.76 -7.85
N ALA A 60 -2.72 -2.68 -7.17
CA ALA A 60 -1.41 -2.08 -7.33
C ALA A 60 -0.30 -3.08 -6.98
N ALA A 61 -0.44 -3.87 -5.91
CA ALA A 61 0.51 -4.92 -5.59
C ALA A 61 0.65 -5.92 -6.75
N THR A 62 -0.46 -6.42 -7.33
CA THR A 62 -0.40 -7.31 -8.50
C THR A 62 0.33 -6.66 -9.67
N ILE A 63 0.01 -5.40 -9.99
CA ILE A 63 0.73 -4.64 -11.02
C ILE A 63 2.22 -4.53 -10.70
N THR A 64 2.62 -4.21 -9.47
CA THR A 64 4.03 -4.13 -9.06
C THR A 64 4.75 -5.47 -9.30
N ARG A 65 4.13 -6.58 -8.91
CA ARG A 65 4.70 -7.93 -9.08
C ARG A 65 4.88 -8.28 -10.56
N ASP A 66 3.91 -7.93 -11.39
CA ASP A 66 3.82 -8.39 -12.77
C ASP A 66 4.34 -7.37 -13.80
N SER A 67 4.71 -6.15 -13.37
CA SER A 67 5.06 -4.99 -14.19
C SER A 67 6.15 -5.18 -15.25
N GLY A 68 6.92 -6.28 -15.24
CA GLY A 68 8.13 -6.39 -16.07
C GLY A 68 9.18 -5.33 -15.70
N GLY A 69 10.45 -5.56 -16.03
CA GLY A 69 11.50 -4.56 -15.73
C GLY A 69 11.78 -4.33 -14.24
N ASP A 70 12.36 -3.17 -13.93
CA ASP A 70 12.77 -2.76 -12.58
C ASP A 70 11.65 -2.00 -11.83
N LEU A 71 11.95 -1.57 -10.60
CA LEU A 71 10.99 -0.86 -9.76
C LEU A 71 10.64 0.54 -10.27
N GLU A 72 11.51 1.21 -11.03
CA GLU A 72 11.19 2.54 -11.54
C GLU A 72 10.16 2.46 -12.69
N VAL A 73 10.22 1.40 -13.50
CA VAL A 73 9.18 1.09 -14.48
C VAL A 73 7.83 0.87 -13.79
N ALA A 74 7.80 0.06 -12.72
CA ALA A 74 6.60 -0.16 -11.93
C ALA A 74 6.06 1.14 -11.33
N ALA A 75 6.92 1.98 -10.76
CA ALA A 75 6.57 3.27 -10.20
C ALA A 75 5.97 4.22 -11.26
N SER A 76 6.57 4.26 -12.46
CA SER A 76 6.08 5.05 -13.58
C SER A 76 4.70 4.62 -14.07
N HIS A 77 4.42 3.30 -14.09
CA HIS A 77 3.08 2.80 -14.40
C HIS A 77 2.04 3.25 -13.37
N HIS A 78 2.39 3.21 -12.09
CA HIS A 78 1.52 3.68 -11.02
C HIS A 78 1.27 5.18 -11.07
N ASP A 79 2.30 5.99 -11.33
CA ASP A 79 2.13 7.44 -11.49
C ASP A 79 1.19 7.79 -12.63
N ARG A 80 1.34 7.10 -13.77
CA ARG A 80 0.44 7.27 -14.91
C ARG A 80 -1.00 6.93 -14.55
N LEU A 81 -1.24 5.78 -13.91
CA LEU A 81 -2.59 5.40 -13.46
C LEU A 81 -3.16 6.41 -12.46
N ALA A 82 -2.35 6.91 -11.53
CA ALA A 82 -2.80 7.93 -10.58
C ALA A 82 -3.17 9.25 -11.27
N ALA A 83 -2.39 9.67 -12.27
CA ALA A 83 -2.66 10.87 -13.06
C ALA A 83 -3.95 10.70 -13.90
N ASP A 84 -4.09 9.57 -14.59
CA ASP A 84 -5.28 9.26 -15.40
C ASP A 84 -6.55 9.24 -14.52
N LEU A 85 -6.50 8.59 -13.34
CA LEU A 85 -7.60 8.59 -12.39
C LEU A 85 -7.93 9.99 -11.84
N THR A 86 -6.91 10.80 -11.57
CA THR A 86 -7.11 12.18 -11.11
C THR A 86 -7.77 13.03 -12.21
N ALA A 87 -7.41 12.81 -13.48
CA ALA A 87 -7.99 13.52 -14.61
C ALA A 87 -9.47 13.16 -14.87
N VAL A 88 -9.91 11.95 -14.50
CA VAL A 88 -11.33 11.54 -14.59
C VAL A 88 -12.22 12.41 -13.69
N GLN A 89 -11.75 12.77 -12.50
CA GLN A 89 -12.49 13.62 -11.57
C GLN A 89 -11.55 14.51 -10.74
N PRO A 90 -11.11 15.67 -11.28
CA PRO A 90 -10.11 16.53 -10.64
C PRO A 90 -10.57 17.09 -9.28
N ASP A 91 -11.86 17.40 -9.17
CA ASP A 91 -12.47 18.03 -7.98
C ASP A 91 -13.04 17.02 -6.99
N ALA A 92 -12.62 15.76 -7.07
CA ALA A 92 -13.05 14.70 -6.16
C ALA A 92 -12.68 15.04 -4.70
N ASP A 93 -13.66 14.96 -3.80
CA ASP A 93 -13.41 15.09 -2.36
C ASP A 93 -12.55 13.94 -1.80
N GLN A 94 -12.08 14.08 -0.56
CA GLN A 94 -11.17 13.13 0.08
C GLN A 94 -11.75 11.71 0.30
N TYR A 95 -13.07 11.57 0.32
CA TYR A 95 -13.77 10.30 0.50
C TYR A 95 -14.16 9.66 -0.84
N SER A 96 -14.04 10.39 -1.95
CA SER A 96 -14.34 9.88 -3.29
C SER A 96 -13.56 8.59 -3.61
N PRO A 97 -14.23 7.58 -4.19
CA PRO A 97 -13.59 6.37 -4.69
C PRO A 97 -12.45 6.67 -5.68
N VAL A 98 -12.65 7.61 -6.61
CA VAL A 98 -11.67 7.94 -7.65
C VAL A 98 -10.38 8.50 -7.05
N ARG A 99 -10.52 9.41 -6.07
CA ARG A 99 -9.36 9.98 -5.37
C ARG A 99 -8.61 8.94 -4.54
N ASN A 100 -9.33 8.02 -3.91
CA ASN A 100 -8.73 6.93 -3.13
C ASN A 100 -8.05 5.89 -4.04
N ALA A 101 -8.56 5.64 -5.24
CA ALA A 101 -7.88 4.84 -6.25
C ALA A 101 -6.57 5.48 -6.71
N ALA A 102 -6.59 6.78 -7.03
CA ALA A 102 -5.37 7.51 -7.39
C ALA A 102 -4.36 7.54 -6.22
N ARG A 103 -4.83 7.66 -4.98
CA ARG A 103 -4.00 7.58 -3.77
C ARG A 103 -3.33 6.21 -3.65
N ALA A 104 -4.05 5.11 -3.86
CA ALA A 104 -3.49 3.76 -3.79
C ALA A 104 -2.26 3.61 -4.71
N HIS A 105 -2.38 4.07 -5.96
CA HIS A 105 -1.29 4.01 -6.93
C HIS A 105 -0.12 4.93 -6.57
N ARG A 106 -0.36 6.15 -6.06
CA ARG A 106 0.72 7.00 -5.55
C ARG A 106 1.49 6.36 -4.40
N MET A 107 0.79 5.70 -3.48
CA MET A 107 1.42 4.97 -2.37
C MET A 107 2.26 3.79 -2.88
N ALA A 108 1.77 3.05 -3.88
CA ALA A 108 2.53 1.96 -4.50
C ALA A 108 3.77 2.48 -5.26
N ALA A 109 3.65 3.60 -5.97
CA ALA A 109 4.77 4.25 -6.65
C ALA A 109 5.85 4.69 -5.64
N ALA A 110 5.45 5.29 -4.52
CA ALA A 110 6.34 5.67 -3.43
C ALA A 110 7.10 4.46 -2.87
N ILE A 111 6.39 3.35 -2.59
CA ILE A 111 7.00 2.10 -2.13
C ILE A 111 8.02 1.57 -3.15
N CYS A 112 7.71 1.61 -4.45
CA CYS A 112 8.66 1.18 -5.49
C CYS A 112 9.93 2.03 -5.52
N ARG A 113 9.84 3.32 -5.14
CA ARG A 113 10.99 4.24 -5.04
C ARG A 113 11.71 4.19 -3.70
N GLY A 114 11.26 3.34 -2.77
CA GLY A 114 11.81 3.26 -1.41
C GLY A 114 11.31 4.33 -0.44
N ASP A 115 10.30 5.13 -0.82
CA ASP A 115 9.60 6.00 0.12
C ASP A 115 8.52 5.21 0.85
N HIS A 116 8.75 5.00 2.14
CA HIS A 116 7.91 4.21 3.02
C HIS A 116 7.11 5.05 4.03
N SER A 117 7.04 6.37 3.84
CA SER A 117 6.46 7.30 4.83
C SER A 117 5.00 6.97 5.14
N ASP A 118 4.19 6.78 4.11
CA ASP A 118 2.79 6.36 4.26
C ASP A 118 2.70 4.97 4.90
N LEU A 119 3.48 4.00 4.40
CA LEU A 119 3.47 2.64 4.95
C LEU A 119 3.82 2.62 6.45
N ARG A 120 4.83 3.38 6.88
CA ARG A 120 5.16 3.55 8.31
C ARG A 120 3.99 4.15 9.08
N ARG A 121 3.35 5.19 8.55
CA ARG A 121 2.22 5.85 9.22
C ARG A 121 1.08 4.87 9.48
N PHE A 122 0.73 4.03 8.51
CA PHE A 122 -0.29 3.00 8.69
C PHE A 122 0.16 1.87 9.63
N ALA A 123 1.46 1.54 9.64
CA ALA A 123 2.02 0.47 10.46
C ALA A 123 2.21 0.85 11.94
N SER A 124 2.52 2.11 12.24
CA SER A 124 2.83 2.58 13.61
C SER A 124 1.62 3.13 14.37
N HIS A 125 0.51 3.42 13.68
CA HIS A 125 -0.72 3.93 14.29
C HIS A 125 -1.96 3.05 14.07
N PRO A 126 -1.93 1.73 14.32
CA PRO A 126 -3.14 0.93 14.24
C PRO A 126 -4.02 1.17 15.46
N ARG A 127 -5.34 1.08 15.24
CA ARG A 127 -6.41 1.16 16.26
C ARG A 127 -6.23 0.23 17.47
N HIS A 128 -5.31 -0.73 17.41
CA HIS A 128 -5.09 -1.77 18.43
C HIS A 128 -3.72 -1.72 19.13
N GLY A 129 -2.88 -0.71 18.84
CA GLY A 129 -1.64 -0.46 19.59
C GLY A 129 -0.44 -1.36 19.25
N THR A 130 -0.54 -2.23 18.25
CA THR A 130 0.57 -3.09 17.78
C THR A 130 1.35 -2.40 16.67
N ASP A 131 2.63 -2.10 16.86
CA ASP A 131 3.48 -1.56 15.79
C ASP A 131 3.89 -2.66 14.79
N TYR A 132 3.53 -2.52 13.52
CA TYR A 132 3.84 -3.47 12.45
C TYR A 132 5.12 -3.13 11.65
N THR A 133 5.82 -2.05 11.97
CA THR A 133 7.00 -1.59 11.21
C THR A 133 8.12 -2.63 11.14
N ALA A 134 8.36 -3.36 12.24
CA ALA A 134 9.34 -4.44 12.28
C ALA A 134 8.96 -5.61 11.36
N ALA A 135 7.67 -6.01 11.36
CA ALA A 135 7.17 -7.09 10.50
C ALA A 135 7.31 -6.75 9.02
N LEU A 136 7.18 -5.47 8.66
CA LEU A 136 7.35 -4.93 7.31
C LEU A 136 8.81 -4.79 6.86
N ARG A 137 9.78 -5.04 7.77
CA ARG A 137 11.22 -4.91 7.52
C ARG A 137 11.56 -3.56 6.89
N LEU A 138 10.98 -2.48 7.39
CA LEU A 138 11.24 -1.14 6.86
C LEU A 138 12.66 -0.71 7.28
N PRO A 139 13.41 0.01 6.41
CA PRO A 139 14.71 0.56 6.78
C PRO A 139 14.62 1.50 7.99
N SER A 140 15.71 1.90 8.63
CA SER A 140 15.66 2.98 9.63
C SER A 140 15.35 4.33 8.96
N THR A 141 14.92 5.34 9.72
CA THR A 141 14.65 6.71 9.23
C THR A 141 15.84 7.66 9.44
N ASP A 142 17.06 7.12 9.60
CA ASP A 142 18.27 7.89 9.93
C ASP A 142 18.61 8.96 8.88
#